data_AF-A0A8R1EJW1-F1
#
_entry.id   AF-A0A8R1EJW1-F1
#
_cell.length_a   1.000
_cell.length_b   1.000
_cell.length_c   1.000
_cell.angle_alpha   90.00
_cell.angle_beta   90.00
_cell.angle_gamma   90.00
#
_symmetry.space_group_name_H-M   'P 1'
#
loop_
_entity.id
_entity.type
_entity.pdbx_description
1 polymer ?
#
loop_
_entity_poly.entity_id
_entity_poly.type
_entity_poly.pdbx_seq_one_letter_code
_entity_poly.pdbx_strand_id
1 'polypeptide(L)'
;MMGADREQRHASILQLANILSTRGVRSEIVDKVRRESMIGETAHSTHKSPQRMIAEKLVAEDAVVREYLHKIYFFDYVIFPFRRDRLDGKYQTDFWKKKVPDN
;
A
#
# COMPACT_ATOMS: atom_id res chain seq x y z
N MET A 1 -10.31 -4.26 1.23
CA MET A 1 -10.54 -3.64 -0.08
C MET A 1 -9.67 -2.38 -0.12
N MET A 2 -8.44 -2.47 -0.64
CA MET A 2 -7.54 -1.31 -0.71
C MET A 2 -7.89 -0.49 -1.96
N GLY A 3 -8.80 0.43 -1.76
CA GLY A 3 -9.25 1.39 -2.77
C GLY A 3 -10.29 2.23 -2.06
N ALA A 4 -9.85 3.29 -1.39
CA ALA A 4 -10.79 4.26 -0.84
C ALA A 4 -11.70 4.72 -1.98
N ASP A 5 -13.00 4.50 -1.79
CA ASP A 5 -14.07 4.92 -2.69
C ASP A 5 -13.84 6.39 -3.09
N ARG A 6 -14.08 6.71 -4.37
CA ARG A 6 -13.77 8.03 -4.92
C ARG A 6 -14.47 9.12 -4.12
N GLU A 7 -15.69 8.84 -3.69
CA GLU A 7 -16.51 9.72 -2.85
C GLU A 7 -15.89 9.91 -1.45
N GLN A 8 -15.45 8.82 -0.81
CA GLN A 8 -14.82 8.89 0.51
C GLN A 8 -13.50 9.66 0.49
N ARG A 9 -12.73 9.53 -0.59
CA ARG A 9 -11.50 10.30 -0.80
C ARG A 9 -11.79 11.77 -1.03
N HIS A 10 -12.77 12.09 -1.87
CA HIS A 10 -13.20 13.46 -2.12
C HIS A 10 -13.63 14.16 -0.82
N ALA A 11 -14.47 13.48 -0.02
CA ALA A 11 -14.89 13.97 1.28
C ALA A 11 -13.70 14.19 2.22
N SER A 12 -12.72 13.28 2.24
CA SER A 12 -11.52 13.40 3.06
C SER A 12 -10.63 14.59 2.65
N ILE A 13 -10.47 14.83 1.35
CA ILE A 13 -9.69 15.97 0.82
C ILE A 13 -10.39 17.30 1.18
N LEU A 14 -11.72 17.36 1.10
CA LEU A 14 -12.49 18.53 1.53
C LEU A 14 -12.37 18.78 3.03
N GLN A 15 -12.44 17.72 3.85
CA GLN A 15 -12.22 17.83 5.29
C GLN A 15 -10.82 18.36 5.61
N LEU A 16 -9.79 17.85 4.94
CA LEU A 16 -8.42 18.32 5.10
C LEU A 16 -8.28 19.81 4.73
N ALA A 17 -8.84 20.25 3.60
CA ALA A 17 -8.81 21.64 3.19
C ALA A 17 -9.49 22.58 4.21
N ASN A 18 -10.59 22.13 4.82
CA ASN A 18 -11.30 22.89 5.85
C ASN A 18 -10.48 23.02 7.14
N ILE A 19 -9.84 21.93 7.57
CA ILE A 19 -8.95 21.93 8.74
C ILE A 19 -7.80 22.92 8.52
N LEU A 20 -7.14 22.87 7.36
CA LEU A 20 -6.01 23.76 7.05
C LEU A 20 -6.44 25.24 7.03
N SER A 21 -7.60 25.53 6.44
CA SER A 21 -8.18 26.89 6.43
C SER A 21 -8.44 27.39 7.85
N THR A 22 -9.05 26.54 8.70
CA THR A 22 -9.39 26.89 10.08
C THR A 22 -8.13 27.10 10.95
N ARG A 23 -7.02 26.46 10.59
CA ARG A 23 -5.72 26.61 11.26
C ARG A 23 -4.90 27.80 10.74
N GLY A 24 -5.48 28.65 9.87
CA GLY A 24 -4.83 29.87 9.37
C GLY A 24 -3.79 29.62 8.29
N VAL A 25 -3.80 28.46 7.62
CA VAL A 25 -2.96 28.20 6.46
C VAL A 25 -3.39 29.13 5.32
N ARG A 26 -2.43 29.76 4.64
CA ARG A 26 -2.69 30.65 3.50
C ARG A 26 -3.55 29.95 2.45
N SER A 27 -4.57 30.66 1.95
CA SER A 27 -5.54 30.14 0.96
C SER A 27 -4.87 29.54 -0.27
N GLU A 28 -3.80 30.16 -0.77
CA GLU A 28 -2.99 29.68 -1.89
C GLU A 28 -2.43 28.26 -1.65
N ILE A 29 -2.01 27.98 -0.41
CA ILE A 29 -1.48 26.65 -0.03
C ILE A 29 -2.63 25.65 0.11
N VAL A 30 -3.74 26.06 0.71
CA VAL A 30 -4.93 25.20 0.82
C VAL A 30 -5.46 24.81 -0.55
N ASP A 31 -5.53 25.77 -1.48
CA ASP A 31 -5.97 25.54 -2.85
C ASP A 31 -5.01 24.67 -3.64
N LYS A 32 -3.71 24.83 -3.43
CA LYS A 32 -2.69 23.95 -4.02
C LYS A 32 -2.85 22.52 -3.51
N VAL A 33 -2.93 22.32 -2.19
CA VAL A 33 -3.10 20.99 -1.57
C VAL A 33 -4.38 20.31 -2.05
N ARG A 34 -5.51 21.04 -2.08
CA ARG A 34 -6.79 20.55 -2.59
C ARG A 34 -6.67 20.10 -4.05
N ARG A 35 -6.07 20.93 -4.91
CA ARG A 35 -5.94 20.66 -6.35
C ARG A 35 -5.02 19.48 -6.62
N GLU A 36 -3.85 19.44 -6.01
CA GLU A 36 -2.86 18.38 -6.23
C GLU A 36 -3.33 17.03 -5.66
N SER A 37 -4.01 17.03 -4.51
CA SER A 37 -4.61 15.81 -3.93
C SER A 37 -5.72 15.23 -4.80
N MET A 38 -6.38 16.06 -5.61
CA MET A 38 -7.41 15.66 -6.56
C MET A 38 -6.82 15.20 -7.91
N ILE A 39 -5.69 15.77 -8.33
CA ILE A 39 -4.99 15.43 -9.59
C ILE A 39 -4.21 14.10 -9.48
N GLY A 40 -3.98 13.58 -8.28
CA GLY A 40 -3.35 12.27 -8.05
C GLY A 40 -4.03 11.07 -8.74
N GLU A 41 -5.20 11.24 -9.38
CA GLU A 41 -5.69 10.35 -10.43
C GLU A 41 -4.80 10.41 -11.68
N THR A 42 -3.58 9.90 -11.58
CA THR A 42 -2.96 9.38 -12.81
C THR A 42 -3.81 8.20 -13.28
N ALA A 43 -4.36 8.30 -14.49
CA ALA A 43 -5.13 7.26 -15.16
C ALA A 43 -4.33 5.96 -15.40
N HIS A 44 -3.08 5.89 -14.95
CA HIS A 44 -2.23 4.69 -14.93
C HIS A 44 -2.58 3.72 -13.80
N SER A 45 -3.85 3.69 -13.44
CA SER A 45 -4.32 2.76 -12.45
C SER A 45 -4.33 1.37 -13.06
N THR A 46 -3.19 0.68 -12.91
CA THR A 46 -2.98 -0.74 -13.25
C THR A 46 -4.04 -1.65 -12.65
N HIS A 47 -4.87 -1.17 -11.71
CA HIS A 47 -5.99 -1.93 -11.19
C HIS A 47 -7.13 -2.19 -12.20
N LYS A 48 -7.29 -1.38 -13.25
CA LYS A 48 -8.30 -1.61 -14.32
C LYS A 48 -7.72 -2.24 -15.57
N SER A 49 -6.40 -2.39 -15.66
CA SER A 49 -5.77 -2.90 -16.87
C SER A 49 -5.87 -4.44 -16.91
N PRO A 50 -6.11 -5.05 -18.07
CA PRO A 50 -6.08 -6.51 -18.22
C PRO A 50 -4.76 -7.14 -17.75
N GLN A 51 -3.67 -6.37 -17.82
CA GLN A 51 -2.34 -6.77 -17.34
C GLN A 51 -2.32 -7.03 -15.83
N ARG A 52 -3.27 -6.49 -15.06
CA ARG A 52 -3.45 -6.85 -13.64
C ARG A 52 -3.71 -8.33 -13.47
N MET A 53 -4.60 -8.91 -14.29
CA MET A 53 -4.95 -10.33 -14.20
C MET A 53 -3.74 -11.21 -14.52
N ILE A 54 -2.93 -10.77 -15.50
CA ILE A 54 -1.68 -11.45 -15.85
C ILE A 54 -0.69 -11.39 -14.68
N ALA A 55 -0.53 -10.20 -14.07
CA ALA A 55 0.34 -10.05 -12.90
C ALA A 55 -0.15 -10.87 -11.70
N GLU A 56 -1.46 -10.85 -11.40
CA GLU A 56 -2.06 -11.67 -10.33
C GLU A 56 -1.83 -13.17 -10.57
N LYS A 57 -2.00 -13.62 -11.83
CA LYS A 57 -1.72 -15.01 -12.22
C LYS A 57 -0.25 -15.37 -12.04
N LEU A 58 0.68 -14.49 -12.45
CA LEU A 58 2.11 -14.70 -12.24
C LEU A 58 2.47 -14.80 -10.76
N VAL A 59 1.88 -13.96 -9.91
CA VAL A 59 2.07 -14.06 -8.45
C VAL A 59 1.50 -15.39 -7.92
N ALA A 60 0.37 -15.85 -8.42
CA ALA A 60 -0.24 -17.10 -7.97
C ALA A 60 0.54 -18.36 -8.43
N GLU A 61 1.11 -18.35 -9.64
CA GLU A 61 1.65 -19.55 -10.28
C GLU A 61 3.18 -19.61 -10.26
N ASP A 62 3.88 -18.48 -10.30
CA ASP A 62 5.34 -18.43 -10.40
C ASP A 62 6.01 -18.26 -9.03
N ALA A 63 6.68 -19.34 -8.58
CA ALA A 63 7.40 -19.36 -7.31
C ALA A 63 8.60 -18.40 -7.27
N VAL A 64 9.25 -18.13 -8.40
CA VAL A 64 10.38 -17.20 -8.47
C VAL A 64 9.88 -15.77 -8.26
N VAL A 65 8.77 -15.41 -8.91
CA VAL A 65 8.12 -14.10 -8.72
C VAL A 65 7.72 -13.89 -7.26
N ARG A 66 7.09 -14.88 -6.62
CA ARG A 66 6.73 -14.78 -5.19
C ARG A 66 7.94 -14.65 -4.29
N GLU A 67 9.00 -15.41 -4.52
CA GLU A 67 10.24 -15.32 -3.75
C GLU A 67 10.83 -13.90 -3.79
N TYR A 68 10.82 -13.24 -4.96
CA TYR A 68 11.25 -11.84 -5.07
C TYR A 68 10.31 -10.89 -4.34
N LEU A 69 9.00 -11.05 -4.47
CA LEU A 69 8.03 -10.22 -3.75
C LEU A 69 8.19 -10.37 -2.23
N HIS A 70 8.39 -11.59 -1.74
CA HIS A 70 8.64 -11.83 -0.32
C HIS A 70 9.89 -11.12 0.19
N LYS A 71 10.95 -11.03 -0.64
CA LYS A 71 12.17 -10.28 -0.32
C LYS A 71 11.96 -8.78 -0.33
N ILE A 72 11.26 -8.25 -1.35
CA ILE A 72 10.98 -6.82 -1.47
C ILE A 72 10.16 -6.33 -0.27
N TYR A 73 9.14 -7.07 0.12
CA TYR A 73 8.24 -6.73 1.23
C TYR A 73 8.63 -7.38 2.56
N PHE A 74 9.86 -7.89 2.67
CA PHE A 74 10.30 -8.65 3.83
C PHE A 74 10.16 -7.85 5.14
N PHE A 75 10.67 -6.62 5.14
CA PHE A 75 10.61 -5.76 6.33
C PHE A 75 9.20 -5.39 6.73
N ASP A 76 8.27 -5.32 5.77
CA ASP A 76 6.86 -5.04 6.07
C ASP A 76 6.25 -6.18 6.91
N TYR A 77 6.59 -7.43 6.61
CA TYR A 77 6.16 -8.59 7.40
C TYR A 77 6.80 -8.66 8.80
N VAL A 78 7.98 -8.05 8.96
CA VAL A 78 8.74 -8.03 10.22
C VAL A 78 8.24 -6.91 11.13
N ILE A 79 8.05 -5.72 10.58
CA ILE A 79 7.75 -4.49 11.33
C ILE A 79 6.26 -4.40 11.63
N PHE A 80 5.41 -4.75 10.67
CA PHE A 80 3.97 -4.63 10.82
C PHE A 80 3.33 -5.97 11.19
N PRO A 81 2.25 -5.97 12.01
CA PRO A 81 1.57 -7.19 12.45
C PRO A 81 0.65 -7.75 11.35
N PHE A 82 1.17 -7.98 10.15
CA PHE A 82 0.42 -8.61 9.06
C PHE A 82 0.26 -10.12 9.31
N ARG A 83 -0.90 -10.65 8.92
CA ARG A 83 -1.11 -12.10 8.89
C ARG A 83 -0.25 -12.72 7.80
N ARG A 84 0.53 -13.74 8.16
CA ARG A 84 1.48 -14.41 7.25
C ARG A 84 1.02 -15.79 6.78
N ASP A 85 -0.18 -16.21 7.18
CA ASP A 85 -0.80 -17.51 6.86
C ASP A 85 -0.93 -17.80 5.36
N ARG A 86 -0.92 -16.74 4.53
CA ARG A 86 -1.02 -16.83 3.07
C ARG A 86 0.30 -16.72 2.33
N LEU A 87 1.43 -16.56 3.03
CA LEU A 87 2.75 -16.50 2.41
C LEU A 87 3.27 -17.91 2.10
N ASP A 88 4.31 -18.02 1.28
CA ASP A 88 4.98 -19.31 1.09
C ASP A 88 5.58 -19.80 2.41
N GLY A 89 5.60 -21.12 2.63
CA GLY A 89 5.81 -21.76 3.94
C GLY A 89 7.00 -21.21 4.75
N LYS A 90 8.13 -20.93 4.08
CA LYS A 90 9.31 -20.31 4.69
C LYS A 90 8.99 -18.98 5.38
N TYR A 91 8.23 -18.11 4.72
CA TYR A 91 7.89 -16.75 5.17
C TYR A 91 6.73 -16.69 6.16
N GLN A 92 6.05 -17.82 6.40
CA GLN A 92 5.05 -17.90 7.47
C GLN A 92 5.68 -17.92 8.86
N THR A 93 6.98 -18.20 8.95
CA THR A 93 7.74 -18.36 10.20
C THR A 93 8.79 -17.27 10.37
N ASP A 94 9.34 -17.14 11.58
CA ASP A 94 10.48 -16.23 11.86
C ASP A 94 11.83 -16.87 11.47
N PHE A 95 11.95 -17.40 10.25
CA PHE A 95 13.17 -18.11 9.79
C PHE A 95 14.45 -17.26 9.83
N TRP A 96 14.30 -15.93 9.86
CA TRP A 96 15.40 -14.96 9.97
C TRP A 96 15.93 -14.78 11.40
N LYS A 97 15.17 -15.20 12.41
CA LYS A 97 15.65 -15.23 13.79
C LYS A 97 16.53 -16.47 13.93
N LYS A 98 17.85 -16.27 14.02
CA LYS A 98 18.75 -17.36 14.42
C LYS A 98 18.24 -17.93 15.74
N LYS A 99 18.08 -19.26 15.84
CA LYS A 99 17.97 -19.92 17.14
C LYS A 99 19.26 -19.59 17.90
N VAL A 100 19.15 -18.80 18.96
CA VAL A 100 20.21 -18.74 19.97
C VAL A 100 20.22 -20.14 20.60
N PRO A 101 21.33 -20.88 20.59
CA PRO A 101 21.41 -22.14 21.32
C PRO A 101 21.16 -21.84 22.79
N ASP A 102 20.23 -22.57 23.42
CA ASP A 102 20.10 -22.56 24.88
C ASP A 102 21.42 -23.10 25.47
N ASN A 103 22.12 -22.25 26.22
CA ASN A 103 23.30 -22.61 27.01
C ASN A 103 22.88 -23.34 28.29
#